data_AF-A0A8K0C4W3-F1
#
_entry.id   AF-A0A8K0C4W3-F1
#
_cell.length_a   1.000
_cell.length_b   1.000
_cell.length_c   1.000
_cell.angle_alpha   90.00
_cell.angle_beta   90.00
_cell.angle_gamma   90.00
#
_symmetry.space_group_name_H-M   'P 1'
#
loop_
_entity.id
_entity.type
_entity.pdbx_description
1 polymer ?
#
loop_
_entity_poly.entity_id
_entity_poly.type
_entity_poly.pdbx_seq_one_letter_code
_entity_poly.pdbx_strand_id
1 'polypeptide(L)'
;MVGFKENILSAFILLYCGFPRCSCIFEEDYCWRDYDGVIPSDAFKAGLDKNQRPIYIGQVLYQNKLVPGSIYENKNEIHFEFGKAYTETKNIKVRTKN
;
A
#
# COMPACT_ATOMS: atom_id res chain seq x y z
N MET A 1 54.04 32.11 27.76
CA MET A 1 52.91 33.04 27.92
C MET A 1 52.37 33.38 26.54
N VAL A 2 51.04 33.31 26.39
CA VAL A 2 50.24 33.67 25.20
C VAL A 2 50.40 32.68 24.02
N GLY A 3 49.37 32.10 23.41
CA GLY A 3 47.94 32.39 23.53
C GLY A 3 47.09 31.27 22.92
N PHE A 4 45.97 31.09 23.60
CA PHE A 4 44.76 30.37 23.22
C PHE A 4 44.17 30.97 21.92
N LYS A 5 43.87 30.14 20.91
CA LYS A 5 42.76 30.36 19.97
C LYS A 5 42.46 29.09 19.17
N GLU A 6 41.58 28.29 19.75
CA GLU A 6 40.37 27.77 19.12
C GLU A 6 40.46 27.28 17.66
N ASN A 7 40.40 25.96 17.49
CA ASN A 7 39.86 25.33 16.29
C ASN A 7 38.62 24.50 16.68
N ILE A 8 37.56 25.21 17.09
CA ILE A 8 36.23 24.65 17.37
C ILE A 8 35.52 24.25 16.05
N LEU A 9 36.16 24.43 14.90
CA LEU A 9 35.58 24.11 13.58
C LEU A 9 35.62 22.62 13.22
N SER A 10 36.42 21.79 13.89
CA SER A 10 36.48 20.35 13.57
C SER A 10 35.32 19.54 14.18
N ALA A 11 34.56 20.08 15.14
CA ALA A 11 33.45 19.38 15.78
C ALA A 11 32.08 19.69 15.15
N PHE A 12 31.95 20.77 14.37
CA PHE A 12 30.69 21.13 13.70
C PHE A 12 30.46 20.41 12.38
N ILE A 13 31.51 19.83 11.77
CA ILE A 13 31.37 19.09 10.50
C ILE A 13 30.78 17.69 10.71
N LEU A 14 30.84 17.13 11.93
CA LEU A 14 30.18 15.87 12.27
C LEU A 14 28.71 16.03 12.69
N LEU A 15 28.19 17.25 12.79
CA LEU A 15 26.77 17.54 12.99
C LEU A 15 26.01 17.79 11.67
N TYR A 16 26.70 18.01 10.54
CA TYR A 16 26.08 18.21 9.22
C TYR A 16 26.04 16.95 8.34
N CYS A 17 26.63 15.84 8.78
CA CYS A 17 26.33 14.49 8.25
C CYS A 17 25.52 13.65 9.25
N GLY A 18 24.89 14.30 10.23
CA GLY A 18 23.99 13.67 11.20
C GLY A 18 22.59 13.53 10.62
N PHE A 19 22.34 12.38 10.00
CA PHE A 19 21.04 11.94 9.47
C PHE A 19 20.52 12.82 8.32
N PRO A 20 20.52 12.33 7.06
CA PRO A 20 19.22 12.35 6.43
C PRO A 20 18.33 11.57 7.40
N ARG A 21 17.54 12.28 8.21
CA ARG A 21 16.21 11.77 8.46
C ARG A 21 15.62 11.75 7.07
N CYS A 22 15.89 10.65 6.35
CA CYS A 22 14.98 10.10 5.39
C CYS A 22 13.73 9.99 6.24
N SER A 23 12.94 11.05 6.18
CA SER A 23 11.75 11.18 6.94
C SER A 23 10.87 10.17 6.24
N CYS A 24 10.89 8.94 6.75
CA CYS A 24 9.93 7.89 6.46
C CYS A 24 8.61 8.45 6.97
N ILE A 25 7.96 9.35 6.22
CA ILE A 25 6.71 9.96 6.64
C ILE A 25 5.59 9.22 5.96
N PHE A 26 4.76 8.64 6.82
CA PHE A 26 3.59 7.80 6.57
C PHE A 26 3.91 6.38 6.10
N GLU A 27 4.14 5.51 7.09
CA GLU A 27 3.69 4.13 7.00
C GLU A 27 2.15 4.21 6.95
N GLU A 28 1.57 4.49 5.77
CA GLU A 28 0.16 4.16 5.56
C GLU A 28 0.11 2.64 5.62
N ASP A 29 -0.23 2.12 6.79
CA ASP A 29 -0.33 0.69 6.99
C ASP A 29 -1.46 0.16 6.11
N TYR A 30 -1.12 -0.79 5.23
CA TYR A 30 -2.11 -1.45 4.40
C TYR A 30 -2.25 -2.91 4.82
N CYS A 31 -3.48 -3.38 4.98
CA CYS A 31 -3.76 -4.76 5.32
C CYS A 31 -4.75 -5.40 4.33
N TRP A 32 -4.71 -6.73 4.26
CA TRP A 32 -5.67 -7.54 3.53
C TRP A 32 -6.78 -7.97 4.49
N ARG A 33 -8.02 -7.55 4.21
CA ARG A 33 -9.21 -8.00 4.97
C ARG A 33 -10.02 -8.97 4.14
N ASP A 34 -10.70 -9.89 4.82
CA ASP A 34 -11.66 -10.77 4.14
C ASP A 34 -12.76 -9.92 3.50
N TYR A 35 -13.14 -10.29 2.28
CA TYR A 35 -14.19 -9.63 1.52
C TYR A 35 -15.44 -10.50 1.54
N ASP A 36 -16.50 -9.97 2.14
CA ASP A 36 -17.79 -10.63 2.35
C ASP A 36 -18.88 -10.16 1.35
N GLY A 37 -18.47 -9.45 0.31
CA GLY A 37 -19.36 -8.81 -0.66
C GLY A 37 -19.61 -7.33 -0.37
N VAL A 38 -19.22 -6.81 0.80
CA VAL A 38 -19.31 -5.38 1.12
C VAL A 38 -17.93 -4.74 1.00
N ILE A 39 -17.86 -3.62 0.28
CA ILE A 39 -16.61 -2.86 0.12
C ILE A 39 -16.38 -2.04 1.40
N PRO A 40 -15.26 -2.24 2.13
CA PRO A 40 -14.92 -1.38 3.27
C PRO A 40 -14.75 0.08 2.86
N SER A 41 -15.10 1.02 3.74
CA SER A 41 -14.99 2.47 3.47
C SER A 41 -13.55 2.95 3.26
N ASP A 42 -12.59 2.22 3.83
CA ASP A 42 -11.15 2.44 3.76
C ASP A 42 -10.46 1.53 2.72
N ALA A 43 -11.25 0.87 1.85
CA ALA A 43 -10.71 0.09 0.75
C ALA A 43 -9.92 0.97 -0.21
N PHE A 44 -8.75 0.48 -0.62
CA PHE A 44 -7.87 1.22 -1.51
C PHE A 44 -8.44 1.28 -2.92
N LYS A 45 -8.76 2.49 -3.37
CA LYS A 45 -9.28 2.79 -4.72
C LYS A 45 -8.10 2.84 -5.70
N ALA A 46 -7.98 1.84 -6.55
CA ALA A 46 -6.86 1.72 -7.49
C ALA A 46 -7.12 2.35 -8.86
N GLY A 47 -8.38 2.64 -9.19
CA GLY A 47 -8.73 3.25 -10.47
C GLY A 47 -10.23 3.43 -10.61
N LEU A 48 -10.65 3.76 -11.83
CA LEU A 48 -12.04 3.97 -12.20
C LEU A 48 -12.40 3.08 -13.39
N ASP A 49 -13.64 2.60 -13.42
CA ASP A 49 -14.21 1.91 -14.58
C ASP A 49 -14.65 2.91 -15.67
N LYS A 50 -15.15 2.39 -16.80
CA LYS A 50 -15.68 3.20 -17.91
C LYS A 50 -16.83 4.15 -17.53
N ASN A 51 -17.48 3.91 -16.40
CA ASN A 51 -18.59 4.70 -15.88
C ASN A 51 -18.14 5.60 -14.71
N GLN A 52 -16.84 5.81 -14.52
CA GLN A 52 -16.26 6.60 -13.43
C GLN A 52 -16.54 6.04 -12.02
N ARG A 53 -16.76 4.73 -11.90
CA ARG A 53 -16.94 4.06 -10.59
C ARG A 53 -15.63 3.47 -10.09
N PRO A 54 -15.35 3.50 -8.78
CA PRO A 54 -14.11 3.00 -8.22
C PRO A 54 -13.92 1.50 -8.45
N ILE A 55 -12.67 1.13 -8.73
CA ILE A 55 -12.17 -0.24 -8.78
C ILE A 55 -11.20 -0.44 -7.62
N TYR A 56 -11.35 -1.56 -6.92
CA TYR A 56 -10.58 -1.90 -5.73
C TYR A 56 -9.64 -3.07 -6.01
N ILE A 57 -8.53 -3.11 -5.28
CA ILE A 57 -7.57 -4.22 -5.37
C ILE A 57 -8.06 -5.36 -4.48
N GLY A 58 -8.29 -6.50 -5.10
CA GLY A 58 -8.55 -7.76 -4.42
C GLY A 58 -7.46 -8.80 -4.67
N GLN A 59 -7.52 -9.88 -3.91
CA GLN A 59 -6.85 -11.13 -4.22
C GLN A 59 -7.78 -12.30 -3.90
N VAL A 60 -7.64 -13.41 -4.62
CA VAL A 60 -8.43 -14.62 -4.43
C VAL A 60 -7.54 -15.84 -4.31
N LEU A 61 -7.92 -16.78 -3.44
CA LEU A 61 -7.29 -18.09 -3.39
C LEU A 61 -7.91 -19.00 -4.47
N TYR A 62 -7.20 -19.20 -5.57
CA TYR A 62 -7.60 -20.05 -6.68
C TYR A 62 -6.56 -21.14 -6.93
N GLN A 63 -6.98 -22.41 -6.97
CA GLN A 63 -6.07 -23.56 -7.16
C GLN A 63 -4.83 -23.52 -6.24
N ASN A 64 -5.03 -23.24 -4.95
CA ASN A 64 -3.99 -23.10 -3.93
C ASN A 64 -2.96 -21.99 -4.21
N LYS A 65 -3.31 -21.02 -5.05
CA LYS A 65 -2.49 -19.83 -5.35
C LYS A 65 -3.27 -18.57 -5.04
N LEU A 66 -2.58 -17.57 -4.48
CA LEU A 66 -3.14 -16.23 -4.33
C LEU A 66 -2.96 -15.50 -5.65
N VAL A 67 -4.07 -15.10 -6.26
CA VAL A 67 -4.09 -14.41 -7.54
C VAL A 67 -4.68 -13.01 -7.32
N PRO A 68 -3.99 -11.93 -7.73
CA PRO A 68 -4.55 -10.59 -7.65
C PRO A 68 -5.70 -10.42 -8.64
N GLY A 69 -6.65 -9.56 -8.30
CA GLY A 69 -7.79 -9.26 -9.16
C GLY A 69 -8.43 -7.92 -8.84
N SER A 70 -9.44 -7.59 -9.64
CA SER A 70 -10.19 -6.35 -9.55
C SER A 70 -11.56 -6.61 -8.95
N ILE A 71 -11.95 -5.82 -7.96
CA ILE A 71 -13.30 -5.82 -7.40
C ILE A 71 -13.98 -4.53 -7.87
N TYR A 72 -15.14 -4.67 -8.50
CA TYR A 72 -15.91 -3.55 -9.01
C TYR A 72 -17.02 -3.19 -8.04
N GLU A 73 -17.27 -1.90 -7.87
CA GLU A 73 -18.41 -1.45 -7.09
C GLU A 73 -19.74 -2.00 -7.67
N ASN A 74 -20.64 -2.45 -6.78
CA ASN A 74 -21.90 -3.12 -7.09
C ASN A 74 -21.76 -4.52 -7.72
N LYS A 75 -20.56 -5.11 -7.71
CA LYS A 75 -20.36 -6.52 -8.06
C LYS A 75 -19.75 -7.22 -6.84
N ASN A 76 -20.48 -8.17 -6.27
CA ASN A 76 -20.04 -8.92 -5.09
C ASN A 76 -19.09 -10.08 -5.47
N GLU A 77 -18.15 -9.80 -6.37
CA GLU A 77 -17.26 -10.78 -7.01
C GLU A 77 -15.91 -10.13 -7.35
N ILE A 78 -14.88 -10.96 -7.44
CA ILE A 78 -13.56 -10.55 -7.93
C ILE A 78 -13.37 -11.06 -9.36
N HIS A 79 -12.84 -10.21 -10.23
CA HIS A 79 -12.40 -10.57 -11.57
C HIS A 79 -10.88 -10.74 -11.59
N PHE A 80 -10.37 -11.88 -12.04
CA PHE A 80 -8.93 -12.19 -12.04
C PHE A 80 -8.54 -13.03 -13.26
N GLU A 81 -7.25 -13.03 -13.58
CA GLU A 81 -6.70 -13.71 -14.75
C GLU A 81 -5.82 -14.88 -14.31
N PHE A 82 -6.10 -16.08 -14.82
CA PHE A 82 -5.30 -17.28 -14.57
C PHE A 82 -5.20 -18.15 -15.84
N GLY A 83 -4.47 -17.64 -16.85
CA GLY A 83 -4.44 -18.20 -18.21
C GLY A 83 -5.66 -17.85 -19.07
N LYS A 84 -6.77 -17.50 -18.44
CA LYS A 84 -7.95 -16.83 -18.99
C LYS A 84 -8.64 -16.00 -17.91
N ALA A 85 -9.70 -15.27 -18.27
CA ALA A 85 -10.49 -14.49 -17.34
C ALA A 85 -11.42 -15.37 -16.50
N TYR A 86 -11.50 -15.08 -15.21
CA TYR A 86 -12.35 -15.74 -14.23
C TYR A 86 -13.03 -14.73 -13.31
N THR A 87 -14.11 -15.21 -12.71
CA THR A 87 -14.84 -14.52 -11.66
C THR A 87 -15.06 -15.47 -10.49
N GLU A 88 -14.86 -15.00 -9.27
CA GLU A 88 -15.13 -15.76 -8.05
C GLU A 88 -15.83 -14.91 -6.98
N THR A 89 -16.53 -15.57 -6.06
CA THR A 89 -17.26 -14.90 -4.95
C THR A 89 -16.76 -15.33 -3.57
N LYS A 90 -15.79 -16.25 -3.51
CA LYS A 90 -15.30 -16.86 -2.27
C LYS A 90 -13.79 -16.72 -2.12
N ASN A 91 -13.33 -16.77 -0.88
CA ASN A 91 -11.90 -16.71 -0.51
C ASN A 91 -11.21 -15.45 -1.06
N ILE A 92 -11.92 -14.32 -1.00
CA ILE A 92 -11.48 -13.04 -1.51
C ILE A 92 -10.97 -12.21 -0.34
N LYS A 93 -9.87 -11.48 -0.54
CA LYS A 93 -9.42 -10.42 0.35
C LYS A 93 -9.31 -9.11 -0.41
N VAL A 94 -9.65 -8.01 0.24
CA VAL A 94 -9.56 -6.64 -0.30
C VAL A 94 -8.45 -5.87 0.40
N ARG A 95 -7.74 -5.03 -0.36
CA ARG A 95 -6.69 -4.15 0.16
C ARG A 95 -7.31 -2.92 0.83
N THR A 96 -6.99 -2.69 2.09
CA THR A 96 -7.53 -1.59 2.90
C THR A 96 -6.40 -0.80 3.56
N LYS A 97 -6.66 0.48 3.85
CA LYS A 97 -5.81 1.29 4.74
C LYS A 97 -6.18 1.00 6.19
N ASN A 98 -5.20 0.93 7.09
CA ASN A 98 -5.38 0.77 8.53
C ASN A 98 -5.62 2.12 9.22
#